data_AF-A0A7R9G5I2-F1
#
_entry.id   AF-A0A7R9G5I2-F1
#
_cell.length_a   1.000
_cell.length_b   1.000
_cell.length_c   1.000
_cell.angle_alpha   90.00
_cell.angle_beta   90.00
_cell.angle_gamma   90.00
#
_symmetry.space_group_name_H-M   'P 1'
#
loop_
_entity.id
_entity.type
_entity.pdbx_description
1 polymer ?
#
loop_
_entity_poly.entity_id
_entity_poly.type
_entity_poly.pdbx_seq_one_letter_code
_entity_poly.pdbx_strand_id
1 'polypeptide(L)'
;MCVTNTFQGPEERKTNGEVSTEVIISSEMMEKSSKGKIKGSVYRQYFQAGFGYLGGTILVLSFLVLHLVMGMTDLWSAFWVNQEEMLAHYYSTHSYDLPSEINTSSSGNDTSTGVDIVLEDIPNLMSRKECLVIFAFLLHSLYVLVVLKTVVFVKVVTRCNENLHNKMFKSVLHTKLRFFDVNSSDWVTNCNTSPPGRILNRFSKDVGAMDEQLLKMMFDSSTILMFCLFGLGVVVIINYQSALPLAVLFVGFYFLKRFYTKTSKDLKRLDGISEY
;
A
#
# COMPACT_ATOMS: atom_id res chain seq x y z
N MET A 1 68.03 3.71 -21.14
CA MET A 1 68.18 4.58 -19.96
C MET A 1 67.47 5.90 -20.25
N CYS A 2 66.23 6.06 -19.81
CA CYS A 2 65.64 7.37 -19.45
C CYS A 2 64.28 7.10 -18.81
N VAL A 3 64.21 7.24 -17.49
CA VAL A 3 62.98 7.20 -16.69
C VAL A 3 62.53 8.65 -16.55
N THR A 4 61.45 9.05 -17.22
CA THR A 4 60.82 10.36 -16.97
C THR A 4 59.76 10.20 -15.89
N ASN A 5 60.17 10.43 -14.65
CA ASN A 5 59.30 10.68 -13.51
C ASN A 5 58.62 12.05 -13.71
N THR A 6 57.31 12.08 -13.96
CA THR A 6 56.52 13.31 -13.89
C THR A 6 56.27 13.65 -12.43
N PHE A 7 56.99 14.65 -11.93
CA PHE A 7 56.76 15.29 -10.64
C PHE A 7 55.37 15.95 -10.65
N GLN A 8 54.43 15.39 -9.89
CA GLN A 8 53.13 16.00 -9.66
C GLN A 8 53.27 17.09 -8.60
N GLY A 9 53.09 18.35 -9.01
CA GLY A 9 53.35 19.54 -8.20
C GLY A 9 52.45 19.67 -6.96
N PRO A 10 52.88 20.39 -5.92
CA PRO A 10 52.17 20.54 -4.64
C PRO A 10 50.86 21.32 -4.72
N GLU A 11 50.56 21.98 -5.83
CA GLU A 11 49.39 22.84 -6.02
C GLU A 11 48.12 22.04 -6.37
N GLU A 12 48.26 21.00 -7.21
CA GLU A 12 47.17 20.09 -7.60
C GLU A 12 46.72 19.17 -6.45
N ARG A 13 47.62 18.93 -5.48
CA ARG A 13 47.32 18.18 -4.26
C ARG A 13 46.54 18.99 -3.24
N LYS A 14 46.69 20.33 -3.25
CA LYS A 14 45.90 21.25 -2.40
C LYS A 14 44.48 21.43 -2.93
N THR A 15 44.31 21.65 -4.24
CA THR A 15 42.99 21.76 -4.86
C THR A 15 42.17 20.47 -4.76
N ASN A 16 42.79 19.30 -4.95
CA ASN A 16 42.09 18.02 -4.74
C ASN A 16 41.72 17.76 -3.27
N GLY A 17 42.55 18.22 -2.32
CA GLY A 17 42.24 18.14 -0.89
C GLY A 17 41.10 19.08 -0.48
N GLU A 18 41.08 20.28 -1.05
CA GLU A 18 40.07 21.31 -0.76
C GLU A 18 38.71 20.97 -1.40
N VAL A 19 38.70 20.48 -2.65
CA VAL A 19 37.51 19.95 -3.34
C VAL A 19 36.97 18.70 -2.64
N SER A 20 37.84 17.77 -2.21
CA SER A 20 37.40 16.58 -1.45
C SER A 20 36.79 16.97 -0.10
N THR A 21 37.36 17.98 0.57
CA THR A 21 36.83 18.48 1.84
C THR A 21 35.49 19.19 1.66
N GLU A 22 35.32 19.97 0.59
CA GLU A 22 34.05 20.65 0.27
C GLU A 22 32.93 19.66 -0.09
N VAL A 23 33.26 18.59 -0.83
CA VAL A 23 32.35 17.49 -1.16
C VAL A 23 31.95 16.69 0.09
N ILE A 24 32.89 16.42 1.00
CA ILE A 24 32.63 15.74 2.29
C ILE A 24 31.78 16.61 3.21
N ILE A 25 32.03 17.92 3.28
CA ILE A 25 31.22 18.86 4.07
C ILE A 25 29.81 18.96 3.50
N SER A 26 29.65 19.03 2.18
CA SER A 26 28.34 19.06 1.51
C SER A 26 27.55 17.76 1.72
N SER A 27 28.21 16.60 1.63
CA SER A 27 27.59 15.30 1.90
C SER A 27 27.23 15.12 3.38
N GLU A 28 28.07 15.55 4.32
CA GLU A 28 27.75 15.58 5.75
C GLU A 28 26.61 16.56 6.08
N MET A 29 26.55 17.72 5.40
CA MET A 29 25.47 18.69 5.58
C MET A 29 24.14 18.15 5.03
N MET A 30 24.17 17.44 3.89
CA MET A 30 23.01 16.70 3.39
C MET A 30 22.60 15.55 4.33
N GLU A 31 23.57 14.84 4.93
CA GLU A 31 23.32 13.76 5.89
C GLU A 31 22.76 14.30 7.23
N LYS A 32 23.21 15.47 7.69
CA LYS A 32 22.67 16.15 8.87
C LYS A 32 21.25 16.70 8.61
N SER A 33 20.95 17.13 7.39
CA SER A 33 19.59 17.54 6.98
C SER A 33 18.59 16.36 7.03
N SER A 34 19.06 15.14 6.75
CA SER A 34 18.27 13.89 6.80
C SER A 34 17.93 13.39 8.22
N LYS A 35 18.63 13.88 9.26
CA LYS A 35 18.47 13.38 10.66
C LYS A 35 17.21 13.88 11.37
N GLY A 36 16.45 14.79 10.76
CA GLY A 36 15.23 15.35 11.35
C GLY A 36 14.01 14.43 11.22
N LYS A 37 13.26 14.23 12.32
CA LYS A 37 11.91 13.64 12.28
C LYS A 37 11.03 14.57 11.42
N ILE A 38 10.73 14.16 10.19
CA ILE A 38 9.95 14.96 9.25
C ILE A 38 8.62 15.33 9.91
N LYS A 39 8.32 16.63 10.01
CA LYS A 39 7.10 17.13 10.65
C LYS A 39 5.87 16.60 9.91
N GLY A 40 4.86 16.10 10.63
CA GLY A 40 3.59 15.64 10.04
C GLY A 40 2.87 16.68 9.18
N SER A 41 3.12 17.97 9.44
CA SER A 41 2.65 19.09 8.61
C SER A 41 3.13 19.01 7.16
N VAL A 42 4.31 18.44 6.90
CA VAL A 42 4.86 18.29 5.54
C VAL A 42 4.06 17.25 4.76
N TYR A 43 3.73 16.11 5.39
CA TYR A 43 2.84 15.12 4.79
C TYR A 43 1.45 15.69 4.52
N ARG A 44 0.90 16.49 5.45
CA ARG A 44 -0.40 17.13 5.27
C ARG A 44 -0.39 18.12 4.09
N GLN A 45 0.66 18.92 3.96
CA GLN A 45 0.83 19.83 2.82
C GLN A 45 1.03 19.09 1.49
N TYR A 46 1.71 17.94 1.52
CA TYR A 46 1.88 17.08 0.34
C TYR A 46 0.53 16.53 -0.16
N PHE A 47 -0.32 15.99 0.72
CA PHE A 47 -1.67 15.54 0.32
C PHE A 47 -2.59 16.69 -0.07
N GLN A 48 -2.50 17.85 0.60
CA GLN A 48 -3.26 19.05 0.24
C GLN A 48 -2.86 19.60 -1.13
N ALA A 49 -1.61 19.43 -1.54
CA ALA A 49 -1.11 19.90 -2.81
C ALA A 49 -1.70 19.15 -4.02
N GLY A 50 -2.24 17.93 -3.84
CA GLY A 50 -2.89 17.17 -4.91
C GLY A 50 -4.31 17.64 -5.22
N PHE A 51 -5.25 17.34 -4.32
CA PHE A 51 -6.69 17.61 -4.46
C PHE A 51 -7.29 18.44 -3.31
N GLY A 52 -6.44 19.06 -2.48
CA GLY A 52 -6.89 19.72 -1.26
C GLY A 52 -7.52 18.74 -0.26
N TYR A 53 -8.35 19.27 0.64
CA TYR A 53 -9.03 18.45 1.65
C TYR A 53 -10.09 17.53 1.04
N LEU A 54 -10.76 17.96 -0.05
CA LEU A 54 -11.85 17.21 -0.67
C LEU A 54 -11.37 15.87 -1.24
N GLY A 55 -10.28 15.85 -2.02
CA GLY A 55 -9.77 14.58 -2.55
C GLY A 55 -9.25 13.64 -1.46
N GLY A 56 -8.65 14.19 -0.40
CA GLY A 56 -8.27 13.40 0.77
C GLY A 56 -9.48 12.74 1.44
N THR A 57 -10.58 13.48 1.60
CA THR A 57 -11.82 12.92 2.16
C THR A 57 -12.44 11.86 1.25
N ILE A 58 -12.50 12.08 -0.07
CA ILE A 58 -13.01 11.10 -1.04
C ILE A 58 -12.17 9.82 -1.00
N LEU A 59 -10.85 9.95 -0.91
CA LEU A 59 -9.96 8.81 -0.80
C LEU A 59 -10.29 7.99 0.46
N VAL A 60 -10.31 8.62 1.64
CA VAL A 60 -10.61 7.93 2.90
C VAL A 60 -12.00 7.28 2.87
N LEU A 61 -13.01 7.98 2.35
CA LEU A 61 -14.36 7.42 2.21
C LEU A 61 -14.39 6.19 1.29
N SER A 62 -13.65 6.20 0.17
CA SER A 62 -13.57 5.03 -0.72
C SER A 62 -12.97 3.80 -0.04
N PHE A 63 -11.98 4.00 0.86
CA PHE A 63 -11.43 2.92 1.67
C PHE A 63 -12.43 2.43 2.72
N LEU A 64 -13.14 3.34 3.39
CA LEU A 64 -14.15 2.97 4.39
C LEU A 64 -15.29 2.18 3.77
N VAL A 65 -15.84 2.63 2.65
CA VAL A 65 -16.92 1.92 1.92
C VAL A 65 -16.46 0.52 1.52
N LEU A 66 -15.23 0.38 0.99
CA LEU A 66 -14.70 -0.94 0.64
C LEU A 66 -14.63 -1.87 1.86
N HIS A 67 -14.11 -1.39 2.99
CA HIS A 67 -13.98 -2.22 4.19
C HIS A 67 -15.34 -2.58 4.81
N LEU A 68 -16.32 -1.68 4.75
CA LEU A 68 -17.69 -1.98 5.17
C LEU A 68 -18.30 -3.08 4.30
N VAL A 69 -18.16 -3.02 2.98
CA VAL A 69 -18.68 -4.04 2.06
C VAL A 69 -17.95 -5.38 2.22
N MET A 70 -16.64 -5.37 2.48
CA MET A 70 -15.90 -6.59 2.85
C MET A 70 -16.49 -7.19 4.12
N GLY A 71 -16.66 -6.41 5.19
CA GLY A 71 -17.27 -6.89 6.43
C GLY A 71 -18.69 -7.40 6.25
N MET A 72 -19.51 -6.76 5.41
CA MET A 72 -20.84 -7.26 5.04
C MET A 72 -20.78 -8.60 4.32
N THR A 73 -19.81 -8.78 3.42
CA THR A 73 -19.61 -10.04 2.69
C THR A 73 -19.20 -11.17 3.65
N ASP A 74 -18.31 -10.87 4.61
CA ASP A 74 -17.88 -11.83 5.62
C ASP A 74 -19.04 -12.24 6.53
N LEU A 75 -19.83 -11.28 7.03
CA LEU A 75 -21.01 -11.54 7.85
C LEU A 75 -22.06 -12.37 7.10
N TRP A 76 -22.29 -12.07 5.81
CA TRP A 76 -23.19 -12.84 4.97
C TRP A 76 -22.72 -14.28 4.82
N SER A 77 -21.42 -14.49 4.58
CA SER A 77 -20.85 -15.83 4.46
C SER A 77 -20.98 -16.64 5.76
N ALA A 78 -20.76 -16.00 6.91
CA ALA A 78 -20.92 -16.63 8.22
C ALA A 78 -22.39 -17.03 8.48
N PHE A 79 -23.33 -16.16 8.12
CA PHE A 79 -24.76 -16.47 8.19
C PHE A 79 -25.14 -17.66 7.30
N TRP A 80 -24.68 -17.67 6.04
CA TRP A 80 -24.98 -18.76 5.11
C TRP A 80 -24.39 -20.09 5.57
N VAL A 81 -23.14 -20.11 6.07
CA VAL A 81 -22.51 -21.31 6.64
C VAL A 81 -23.31 -21.83 7.83
N ASN A 82 -23.75 -20.96 8.74
CA ASN A 82 -24.56 -21.36 9.90
C ASN A 82 -25.92 -21.96 9.49
N GLN A 83 -26.55 -21.44 8.43
CA GLN A 83 -27.78 -22.04 7.90
C GLN A 83 -27.55 -23.44 7.32
N GLU A 84 -26.48 -23.63 6.56
CA GLU A 84 -26.14 -24.92 5.97
C GLU A 84 -25.78 -25.96 7.05
N GLU A 85 -25.14 -25.53 8.15
CA GLU A 85 -24.86 -26.38 9.30
C GLU A 85 -26.14 -26.85 10.01
N MET A 86 -27.11 -25.95 10.23
CA MET A 86 -28.41 -26.31 10.81
C MET A 86 -29.17 -27.32 9.95
N LEU A 87 -29.13 -27.15 8.62
CA LEU A 87 -29.69 -28.10 7.68
C LEU A 87 -29.02 -29.47 7.79
N ALA A 88 -27.69 -29.52 7.78
CA ALA A 88 -26.95 -30.77 7.88
C ALA A 88 -27.30 -31.55 9.17
N HIS A 89 -27.42 -30.86 10.30
CA HIS A 89 -27.86 -31.48 11.57
C HIS A 89 -29.29 -32.02 11.51
N TYR A 90 -30.20 -31.27 10.89
CA TYR A 90 -31.58 -31.68 10.74
C TYR A 90 -31.72 -32.96 9.90
N TYR A 91 -31.07 -33.01 8.73
CA TYR A 91 -31.04 -34.19 7.87
C TYR A 91 -30.36 -35.39 8.54
N SER A 92 -29.25 -35.16 9.28
CA SER A 92 -28.57 -36.24 10.00
C SER A 92 -29.47 -36.88 11.06
N THR A 93 -30.32 -36.10 11.72
CA THR A 93 -31.20 -36.58 12.80
C THR A 93 -32.41 -37.35 12.24
N HIS A 94 -32.99 -36.89 11.14
CA HIS A 94 -34.18 -37.53 10.52
C HIS A 94 -33.84 -38.69 9.57
N SER A 95 -32.55 -38.90 9.24
CA SER A 95 -32.14 -40.00 8.36
C SER A 95 -32.27 -41.41 8.96
N TYR A 96 -32.52 -41.53 10.27
CA TYR A 96 -32.74 -42.82 10.96
C TYR A 96 -34.21 -43.27 11.01
N ASP A 97 -35.17 -42.41 10.65
CA ASP A 97 -36.61 -42.71 10.67
C ASP A 97 -37.14 -43.25 9.33
N LEU A 98 -36.27 -43.71 8.43
CA LEU A 98 -36.73 -44.36 7.20
C LEU A 98 -37.27 -45.76 7.53
N PRO A 99 -38.58 -46.05 7.36
CA PRO A 99 -39.09 -47.40 7.53
C PRO A 99 -38.56 -48.23 6.36
N SER A 100 -37.68 -49.18 6.64
CA SER A 100 -37.52 -50.32 5.74
C SER A 100 -38.85 -51.10 5.77
N GLU A 101 -39.42 -51.32 4.59
CA GLU A 101 -40.63 -52.09 4.27
C GLU A 101 -41.94 -51.29 4.12
N ILE A 102 -42.32 -51.02 2.87
CA ILE A 102 -43.68 -51.34 2.40
C ILE A 102 -43.59 -52.00 1.02
N ASN A 103 -43.71 -53.33 1.04
CA ASN A 103 -44.10 -54.11 -0.12
C ASN A 103 -45.61 -53.91 -0.35
N THR A 104 -46.06 -53.01 -1.24
CA THR A 104 -47.38 -53.19 -1.89
C THR A 104 -47.53 -52.35 -3.15
N SER A 105 -47.90 -53.03 -4.23
CA SER A 105 -48.33 -52.47 -5.51
C SER A 105 -49.55 -51.54 -5.36
N SER A 106 -49.38 -50.25 -5.60
CA SER A 106 -50.48 -49.41 -6.07
C SER A 106 -49.98 -48.37 -7.07
N SER A 107 -50.54 -48.45 -8.26
CA SER A 107 -50.46 -47.44 -9.32
C SER A 107 -50.95 -46.09 -8.78
N GLY A 108 -50.10 -45.06 -8.86
CA GLY A 108 -50.38 -43.69 -8.45
C GLY A 108 -49.13 -42.84 -8.62
N ASN A 109 -49.21 -41.79 -9.43
CA ASN A 109 -48.11 -41.20 -10.17
C ASN A 109 -47.27 -40.14 -9.44
N ASP A 110 -47.30 -40.05 -8.12
CA ASP A 110 -46.69 -38.91 -7.41
C ASP A 110 -45.74 -39.37 -6.31
N THR A 111 -44.46 -39.53 -6.65
CA THR A 111 -43.39 -39.98 -5.73
C THR A 111 -42.38 -38.89 -5.36
N SER A 112 -42.74 -37.60 -5.48
CA SER A 112 -41.84 -36.48 -5.14
C SER A 112 -42.31 -35.64 -3.95
N THR A 113 -43.19 -36.13 -3.08
CA THR A 113 -43.83 -35.29 -2.04
C THR A 113 -43.37 -35.61 -0.62
N GLY A 114 -42.81 -36.78 -0.32
CA GLY A 114 -42.47 -37.16 1.05
C GLY A 114 -41.28 -36.39 1.66
N VAL A 115 -40.30 -35.98 0.84
CA VAL A 115 -39.10 -35.27 1.32
C VAL A 115 -39.31 -33.75 1.37
N ASP A 116 -40.11 -33.20 0.45
CA ASP A 116 -40.38 -31.76 0.39
C ASP A 116 -41.29 -31.28 1.53
N ILE A 117 -42.23 -32.13 2.00
CA ILE A 117 -43.15 -31.82 3.13
C ILE A 117 -42.39 -31.68 4.46
N VAL A 118 -41.26 -32.36 4.64
CA VAL A 118 -40.46 -32.32 5.87
C VAL A 118 -39.61 -31.03 5.96
N LEU A 119 -39.32 -30.40 4.81
CA LEU A 119 -38.52 -29.17 4.75
C LEU A 119 -39.35 -27.88 4.90
N GLU A 120 -40.67 -27.99 4.84
CA GLU A 120 -41.58 -26.85 4.94
C GLU A 120 -41.75 -26.35 6.40
N ASP A 121 -41.28 -27.11 7.38
CA ASP A 121 -41.52 -26.86 8.81
C ASP A 121 -40.32 -26.23 9.57
N ILE A 122 -39.25 -25.83 8.87
CA ILE A 122 -38.15 -25.04 9.47
C ILE A 122 -38.34 -23.55 9.13
N PRO A 123 -38.90 -22.73 10.04
CA PRO A 123 -39.12 -21.32 9.77
C PRO A 123 -37.80 -20.56 9.60
N ASN A 124 -37.72 -19.74 8.53
CA ASN A 124 -36.61 -18.82 8.15
C ASN A 124 -35.43 -19.42 7.35
N LEU A 125 -35.59 -20.57 6.71
CA LEU A 125 -34.56 -21.08 5.80
C LEU A 125 -34.68 -20.40 4.41
N MET A 126 -33.65 -19.66 4.01
CA MET A 126 -33.57 -19.08 2.66
C MET A 126 -33.14 -20.18 1.68
N SER A 127 -33.74 -20.23 0.48
CA SER A 127 -33.40 -21.28 -0.48
C SER A 127 -31.93 -21.15 -0.89
N ARG A 128 -31.23 -22.29 -1.06
CA ARG A 128 -29.80 -22.28 -1.47
C ARG A 128 -29.58 -21.47 -2.75
N LYS A 129 -30.55 -21.47 -3.67
CA LYS A 129 -30.49 -20.66 -4.91
C LYS A 129 -30.51 -19.16 -4.60
N GLU A 130 -31.33 -18.72 -3.67
CA GLU A 130 -31.43 -17.31 -3.25
C GLU A 130 -30.16 -16.86 -2.53
N CYS A 131 -29.60 -17.69 -1.64
CA CYS A 131 -28.34 -17.41 -0.95
C CYS A 131 -27.18 -17.20 -1.94
N LEU A 132 -27.07 -18.06 -2.95
CA LEU A 132 -26.04 -17.96 -3.98
C LEU A 132 -26.19 -16.70 -4.84
N VAL A 133 -27.41 -16.31 -5.19
CA VAL A 133 -27.67 -15.09 -5.95
C VAL A 133 -27.25 -13.85 -5.17
N ILE A 134 -27.61 -13.76 -3.89
CA ILE A 134 -27.21 -12.62 -3.03
C ILE A 134 -25.68 -12.56 -2.90
N PHE A 135 -25.04 -13.70 -2.66
CA PHE A 135 -23.58 -13.77 -2.56
C PHE A 135 -22.89 -13.34 -3.87
N ALA A 136 -23.41 -13.75 -5.03
CA ALA A 136 -22.89 -13.32 -6.33
C ALA A 136 -22.97 -11.80 -6.52
N PHE A 137 -24.08 -11.16 -6.12
CA PHE A 137 -24.20 -9.70 -6.16
C PHE A 137 -23.23 -8.99 -5.21
N LEU A 138 -23.03 -9.52 -4.00
CA LEU A 138 -22.06 -8.97 -3.04
C LEU A 138 -20.63 -9.06 -3.58
N LEU A 139 -20.24 -10.20 -4.15
CA LEU A 139 -18.93 -10.37 -4.77
C LEU A 139 -18.72 -9.44 -5.97
N HIS A 140 -19.74 -9.30 -6.83
CA HIS A 140 -19.66 -8.38 -7.96
C HIS A 140 -19.50 -6.93 -7.51
N SER A 141 -20.32 -6.50 -6.54
CA SER A 141 -20.22 -5.17 -5.94
C SER A 141 -18.84 -4.92 -5.32
N LEU A 142 -18.31 -5.90 -4.57
CA LEU A 142 -16.98 -5.82 -3.97
C LEU A 142 -15.89 -5.65 -5.04
N TYR A 143 -15.92 -6.43 -6.12
CA TYR A 143 -14.96 -6.31 -7.22
C TYR A 143 -14.98 -4.90 -7.85
N VAL A 144 -16.17 -4.37 -8.14
CA VAL A 144 -16.33 -3.03 -8.70
C VAL A 144 -15.77 -1.96 -7.75
N LEU A 145 -16.03 -2.07 -6.44
CA LEU A 145 -15.51 -1.14 -5.43
C LEU A 145 -13.98 -1.21 -5.28
N VAL A 146 -13.38 -2.39 -5.39
CA VAL A 146 -11.91 -2.54 -5.39
C VAL A 146 -11.29 -1.81 -6.58
N VAL A 147 -11.85 -1.99 -7.78
CA VAL A 147 -11.40 -1.30 -8.99
C VAL A 147 -11.57 0.22 -8.83
N LEU A 148 -12.75 0.67 -8.41
CA LEU A 148 -13.05 2.09 -8.20
C LEU A 148 -12.07 2.73 -7.19
N LYS A 149 -11.87 2.11 -6.02
CA LYS A 149 -10.91 2.57 -5.00
C LYS A 149 -9.51 2.68 -5.61
N THR A 150 -9.08 1.67 -6.37
CA THR A 150 -7.74 1.65 -6.96
C THR A 150 -7.55 2.78 -7.96
N VAL A 151 -8.53 3.04 -8.81
CA VAL A 151 -8.52 4.17 -9.75
C VAL A 151 -8.49 5.51 -9.01
N VAL A 152 -9.31 5.69 -7.96
CA VAL A 152 -9.31 6.90 -7.13
C VAL A 152 -7.95 7.11 -6.47
N PHE A 153 -7.37 6.07 -5.88
CA PHE A 153 -6.06 6.13 -5.25
C PHE A 153 -4.97 6.57 -6.25
N VAL A 154 -4.87 5.89 -7.40
CA VAL A 154 -3.87 6.21 -8.41
C VAL A 154 -4.02 7.65 -8.89
N LYS A 155 -5.25 8.11 -9.18
CA LYS A 155 -5.47 9.51 -9.59
C LYS A 155 -5.04 10.52 -8.52
N VAL A 156 -5.35 10.28 -7.25
CA VAL A 156 -4.98 11.19 -6.16
C VAL A 156 -3.45 11.24 -6.00
N VAL A 157 -2.78 10.08 -5.94
CA VAL A 157 -1.34 10.05 -5.69
C VAL A 157 -0.53 10.52 -6.89
N THR A 158 -0.90 10.13 -8.12
CA THR A 158 -0.25 10.66 -9.33
C THR A 158 -0.37 12.18 -9.40
N ARG A 159 -1.52 12.75 -9.05
CA ARG A 159 -1.70 14.20 -8.99
C ARG A 159 -0.81 14.87 -7.94
N CYS A 160 -0.67 14.25 -6.76
CA CYS A 160 0.27 14.72 -5.73
C CYS A 160 1.72 14.68 -6.24
N ASN A 161 2.11 13.59 -6.92
CA ASN A 161 3.44 13.41 -7.50
C ASN A 161 3.74 14.46 -8.56
N GLU A 162 2.83 14.67 -9.53
CA GLU A 162 2.97 15.72 -10.55
C GLU A 162 3.25 17.09 -9.92
N ASN A 163 2.52 17.45 -8.87
CA ASN A 163 2.72 18.74 -8.21
C ASN A 163 4.06 18.81 -7.46
N LEU A 164 4.47 17.71 -6.81
CA LEU A 164 5.78 17.63 -6.19
C LEU A 164 6.91 17.76 -7.22
N HIS A 165 6.78 17.08 -8.36
CA HIS A 165 7.73 17.17 -9.47
C HIS A 165 7.82 18.55 -10.05
N ASN A 166 6.70 19.21 -10.30
CA ASN A 166 6.70 20.56 -10.84
C ASN A 166 7.42 21.55 -9.89
N LYS A 167 7.24 21.38 -8.57
CA LYS A 167 7.96 22.20 -7.57
C LYS A 167 9.46 21.88 -7.52
N MET A 168 9.82 20.60 -7.53
CA MET A 168 11.21 20.16 -7.53
C MET A 168 11.93 20.59 -8.81
N PHE A 169 11.32 20.36 -9.96
CA PHE A 169 11.81 20.75 -11.28
C PHE A 169 12.04 22.26 -11.38
N LYS A 170 11.06 23.08 -10.94
CA LYS A 170 11.21 24.54 -10.90
C LYS A 170 12.39 24.97 -10.03
N SER A 171 12.60 24.31 -8.89
CA SER A 171 13.72 24.60 -7.98
C SER A 171 15.06 24.21 -8.58
N VAL A 172 15.14 23.06 -9.27
CA VAL A 172 16.35 22.60 -9.98
C VAL A 172 16.70 23.54 -11.13
N LEU A 173 15.71 23.98 -11.91
CA LEU A 173 15.92 24.95 -12.98
C LEU A 173 16.47 26.28 -12.45
N HIS A 174 15.93 26.79 -11.35
CA HIS A 174 16.38 28.07 -10.79
C HIS A 174 17.78 27.99 -10.15
N THR A 175 18.13 26.86 -9.54
CA THR A 175 19.43 26.68 -8.87
C THR A 175 20.57 26.48 -9.88
N LYS A 176 20.31 25.78 -10.99
CA LYS A 176 21.35 25.46 -11.98
C LYS A 176 21.76 26.63 -12.86
N LEU A 177 20.89 27.60 -13.12
CA LEU A 177 21.25 28.78 -13.94
C LEU A 177 22.42 29.57 -13.32
N ARG A 178 22.45 29.75 -11.99
CA ARG A 178 23.54 30.45 -11.30
C ARG A 178 24.91 29.73 -11.37
N PHE A 179 24.93 28.41 -11.57
CA PHE A 179 26.16 27.62 -11.72
C PHE A 179 26.63 27.53 -13.19
N PHE A 180 25.72 27.65 -14.15
CA PHE A 180 26.05 27.64 -15.58
C PHE A 180 26.38 29.04 -16.13
N ASP A 181 25.83 30.11 -15.54
CA ASP A 181 26.17 31.49 -15.89
C ASP A 181 27.62 31.87 -15.50
N VAL A 182 28.21 31.17 -14.53
CA VAL A 182 29.58 31.44 -14.05
C VAL A 182 30.66 30.70 -14.88
N ASN A 183 30.30 29.62 -15.58
CA ASN A 183 31.24 28.83 -16.38
C ASN A 183 31.17 29.13 -17.90
N SER A 184 30.41 30.14 -18.31
CA SER A 184 30.25 30.51 -19.72
C SER A 184 31.42 31.30 -20.32
N SER A 185 32.58 31.36 -19.67
CA SER A 185 33.74 32.11 -20.19
C SER A 185 34.56 31.33 -21.23
N ASP A 186 34.34 30.02 -21.42
CA ASP A 186 35.25 29.18 -22.20
C ASP A 186 34.51 28.20 -23.14
N TRP A 187 33.47 28.68 -23.82
CA TRP A 187 32.58 27.87 -24.67
C TRP A 187 33.10 27.62 -26.10
N VAL A 188 34.24 28.18 -26.49
CA VAL A 188 34.74 28.10 -27.88
C VAL A 188 35.48 26.80 -28.22
N THR A 189 35.89 25.98 -27.23
CA THR A 189 36.82 24.86 -27.50
C THR A 189 36.22 23.44 -27.29
N ASN A 190 34.99 23.29 -26.81
CA ASN A 190 34.40 21.96 -26.55
C ASN A 190 32.91 21.88 -26.93
N CYS A 191 32.63 21.85 -28.22
CA CYS A 191 31.26 21.85 -28.78
C CYS A 191 30.46 20.55 -28.58
N ASN A 192 31.00 19.55 -27.86
CA ASN A 192 30.42 18.20 -27.86
C ASN A 192 29.75 17.77 -26.54
N THR A 193 29.54 18.68 -25.59
CA THR A 193 28.74 18.35 -24.41
C THR A 193 27.90 19.54 -24.02
N SER A 194 26.58 19.45 -24.22
CA SER A 194 25.62 20.28 -23.51
C SER A 194 25.41 19.67 -22.11
N PRO A 195 26.12 20.12 -21.05
CA PRO A 195 25.93 19.63 -19.70
C PRO A 195 24.46 19.64 -19.21
N PRO A 196 23.57 20.61 -19.57
CA PRO A 196 22.20 20.60 -19.06
C PRO A 196 21.36 19.40 -19.55
N GLY A 197 21.56 18.93 -20.79
CA GLY A 197 20.75 17.84 -21.37
C GLY A 197 21.02 16.47 -20.75
N ARG A 198 22.30 16.14 -20.50
CA ARG A 198 22.69 14.86 -19.87
C ARG A 198 22.24 14.77 -18.42
N ILE A 199 22.38 15.88 -17.68
CA ILE A 199 21.96 15.94 -16.28
C ILE A 199 20.44 15.89 -16.16
N LEU A 200 19.71 16.55 -17.07
CA LEU A 200 18.25 16.48 -17.10
C LEU A 200 17.76 15.07 -17.44
N ASN A 201 18.36 14.40 -18.44
CA ASN A 201 18.00 13.03 -18.81
C ASN A 201 18.21 12.04 -17.65
N ARG A 202 19.33 12.17 -16.93
CA ARG A 202 19.60 11.35 -15.73
C ARG A 202 18.64 11.67 -14.59
N PHE A 203 18.40 12.96 -14.33
CA PHE A 203 17.45 13.41 -13.31
C PHE A 203 16.04 12.87 -13.56
N SER A 204 15.52 12.99 -14.79
CA SER A 204 14.19 12.46 -15.14
C SER A 204 14.09 10.94 -14.96
N LYS A 205 15.17 10.20 -15.28
CA LYS A 205 15.20 8.74 -15.12
C LYS A 205 15.21 8.33 -13.64
N ASP A 206 16.05 8.98 -12.83
CA ASP A 206 16.18 8.68 -11.40
C ASP A 206 14.90 9.05 -10.63
N VAL A 207 14.28 10.17 -10.99
CA VAL A 207 13.01 10.63 -10.42
C VAL A 207 11.87 9.68 -10.78
N GLY A 208 11.73 9.29 -12.06
CA GLY A 208 10.68 8.39 -12.50
C GLY A 208 10.75 7.01 -11.84
N ALA A 209 11.95 6.45 -11.69
CA ALA A 209 12.15 5.17 -11.00
C ALA A 209 11.78 5.25 -9.51
N MET A 210 12.13 6.36 -8.83
CA MET A 210 11.76 6.57 -7.44
C MET A 210 10.25 6.70 -7.25
N ASP A 211 9.54 7.35 -8.17
CA ASP A 211 8.09 7.56 -8.04
C ASP A 211 7.27 6.29 -8.18
N GLU A 212 7.65 5.43 -9.12
CA GLU A 212 6.96 4.16 -9.33
C GLU A 212 7.04 3.30 -8.05
N GLN A 213 8.23 3.25 -7.46
CA GLN A 213 8.46 2.54 -6.22
C GLN A 213 7.70 3.18 -5.05
N LEU A 214 7.70 4.52 -4.97
CA LEU A 214 6.97 5.26 -3.94
C LEU A 214 5.46 5.01 -4.03
N LEU A 215 4.88 5.02 -5.24
CA LEU A 215 3.46 4.79 -5.48
C LEU A 215 3.04 3.42 -4.95
N LYS A 216 3.84 2.39 -5.26
CA LYS A 216 3.63 1.02 -4.79
C LYS A 216 3.67 0.94 -3.26
N MET A 217 4.71 1.49 -2.63
CA MET A 217 4.83 1.50 -1.17
C MET A 217 3.69 2.27 -0.49
N MET A 218 3.23 3.38 -1.07
CA MET A 218 2.10 4.14 -0.55
C MET A 218 0.78 3.37 -0.67
N PHE A 219 0.57 2.66 -1.78
CA PHE A 219 -0.61 1.82 -1.97
C PHE A 219 -0.66 0.69 -0.94
N ASP A 220 0.45 -0.04 -0.79
CA ASP A 220 0.53 -1.17 0.12
C ASP A 220 0.38 -0.71 1.58
N SER A 221 1.13 0.32 1.98
CA SER A 221 1.07 0.83 3.36
C SER A 221 -0.30 1.41 3.72
N SER A 222 -0.97 2.13 2.81
CA SER A 222 -2.32 2.66 3.06
C SER A 222 -3.36 1.55 3.14
N THR A 223 -3.25 0.52 2.29
CA THR A 223 -4.15 -0.63 2.30
C THR A 223 -4.01 -1.43 3.59
N ILE A 224 -2.78 -1.77 3.99
CA ILE A 224 -2.51 -2.50 5.23
C ILE A 224 -2.96 -1.69 6.45
N LEU A 225 -2.69 -0.38 6.48
CA LEU A 225 -3.11 0.48 7.59
C LEU A 225 -4.63 0.47 7.77
N MET A 226 -5.40 0.66 6.70
CA MET A 226 -6.86 0.68 6.78
C MET A 226 -7.43 -0.70 7.13
N PHE A 227 -6.85 -1.77 6.59
CA PHE A 227 -7.23 -3.14 6.93
C PHE A 227 -7.01 -3.43 8.43
N CYS A 228 -5.84 -3.07 8.96
CA CYS A 228 -5.57 -3.21 10.39
C CYS A 228 -6.54 -2.38 11.24
N LEU A 229 -6.76 -1.10 10.90
CA LEU A 229 -7.66 -0.25 11.68
C LEU A 229 -9.10 -0.79 11.70
N PHE A 230 -9.61 -1.24 10.55
CA PHE A 230 -10.94 -1.81 10.45
C PHE A 230 -11.05 -3.13 11.21
N GLY A 231 -10.13 -4.07 10.99
CA GLY A 231 -10.13 -5.37 11.67
C GLY A 231 -10.03 -5.24 13.19
N LEU A 232 -9.13 -4.39 13.69
CA LEU A 232 -9.02 -4.10 15.12
C LEU A 232 -10.31 -3.50 15.68
N GLY A 233 -10.94 -2.59 14.93
CA GLY A 233 -12.23 -2.01 15.28
C GLY A 233 -13.32 -3.07 15.42
N VAL A 234 -13.47 -3.96 14.42
CA VAL A 234 -14.47 -5.04 14.43
C VAL A 234 -14.26 -5.98 15.62
N VAL A 235 -13.02 -6.41 15.91
CA VAL A 235 -12.75 -7.31 17.05
C VAL A 235 -13.17 -6.68 18.38
N VAL A 236 -12.88 -5.39 18.59
CA VAL A 236 -13.25 -4.69 19.83
C VAL A 236 -14.77 -4.47 19.92
N ILE A 237 -15.45 -4.22 18.80
CA ILE A 237 -16.91 -4.06 18.76
C ILE A 237 -17.62 -5.38 19.13
N ILE A 238 -17.15 -6.51 18.60
CA ILE A 238 -17.74 -7.82 18.87
C ILE A 238 -17.47 -8.25 20.32
N ASN A 239 -16.25 -8.02 20.82
CA ASN A 239 -15.87 -8.41 22.17
C ASN A 239 -14.97 -7.34 22.82
N TYR A 240 -15.57 -6.52 23.69
CA TYR A 240 -14.85 -5.44 24.36
C TYR A 240 -13.73 -5.94 25.29
N GLN A 241 -13.84 -7.17 25.82
CA GLN A 241 -12.82 -7.77 26.69
C GLN A 241 -11.50 -8.04 25.92
N SER A 242 -11.59 -8.24 24.60
CA SER A 242 -10.43 -8.40 23.72
C SER A 242 -9.57 -7.14 23.59
N ALA A 243 -10.03 -5.98 24.05
CA ALA A 243 -9.25 -4.74 24.02
C ALA A 243 -7.98 -4.81 24.89
N LEU A 244 -8.04 -5.53 26.02
CA LEU A 244 -6.91 -5.65 26.95
C LEU A 244 -5.71 -6.43 26.36
N PRO A 245 -5.87 -7.66 25.84
CA PRO A 245 -4.75 -8.35 25.19
C PRO A 245 -4.24 -7.60 23.96
N LEU A 246 -5.13 -6.89 23.25
CA LEU A 246 -4.75 -6.10 22.09
C LEU A 246 -3.87 -4.90 22.47
N ALA A 247 -4.15 -4.24 23.59
CA ALA A 247 -3.34 -3.15 24.11
C ALA A 247 -1.93 -3.64 24.49
N VAL A 248 -1.82 -4.79 25.16
CA VAL A 248 -0.52 -5.41 25.50
C VAL A 248 0.28 -5.72 24.23
N LEU A 249 -0.36 -6.31 23.23
CA LEU A 249 0.26 -6.60 21.94
C LEU A 249 0.71 -5.34 21.22
N PHE A 250 -0.10 -4.27 21.24
CA PHE A 250 0.25 -2.98 20.62
C PHE A 250 1.50 -2.36 21.25
N VAL A 251 1.63 -2.43 22.59
CA VAL A 251 2.84 -1.98 23.30
C VAL A 251 4.05 -2.81 22.87
N GLY A 252 3.93 -4.14 22.80
CA GLY A 252 4.99 -5.02 22.30
C GLY A 252 5.43 -4.67 20.87
N PHE A 253 4.48 -4.51 19.96
CA PHE A 253 4.74 -4.09 18.59
C PHE A 253 5.37 -2.69 18.49
N TYR A 254 5.00 -1.77 19.38
CA TYR A 254 5.62 -0.44 19.43
C TYR A 254 7.12 -0.53 19.74
N PHE A 255 7.52 -1.32 20.74
CA PHE A 255 8.93 -1.55 21.04
C PHE A 255 9.66 -2.28 19.91
N LEU A 256 9.05 -3.33 19.36
CA LEU A 256 9.62 -4.09 18.24
C LEU A 256 9.82 -3.20 17.01
N LYS A 257 8.82 -2.40 16.64
CA LYS A 257 8.91 -1.42 15.54
C LYS A 257 10.04 -0.43 15.78
N ARG A 258 10.17 0.09 17.00
CA ARG A 258 11.22 1.06 17.35
C ARG A 258 12.62 0.44 17.20
N PHE A 259 12.80 -0.79 17.67
CA PHE A 259 14.04 -1.54 17.51
C PHE A 259 14.32 -1.86 16.04
N TYR A 260 13.36 -2.47 15.34
CA TYR A 260 13.46 -2.84 13.92
C TYR A 260 13.78 -1.64 13.04
N THR A 261 13.11 -0.50 13.25
CA THR A 261 13.35 0.71 12.45
C THR A 261 14.77 1.23 12.64
N LYS A 262 15.33 1.15 13.85
CA LYS A 262 16.72 1.54 14.12
C LYS A 262 17.68 0.59 13.39
N THR A 263 17.56 -0.71 13.63
CA THR A 263 18.40 -1.73 13.02
C THR A 263 18.33 -1.72 11.49
N SER A 264 17.14 -1.60 10.91
CA SER A 264 16.96 -1.55 9.45
C SER A 264 17.65 -0.35 8.79
N LYS A 265 17.73 0.80 9.49
CA LYS A 265 18.40 1.99 8.99
C LYS A 265 19.90 1.83 9.05
N ASP A 266 20.40 1.24 10.14
CA ASP A 266 21.82 0.97 10.31
C ASP A 266 22.31 -0.07 9.28
N LEU A 267 21.52 -1.13 9.02
CA LEU A 267 21.81 -2.13 7.98
C LEU A 267 21.84 -1.52 6.57
N LYS A 268 20.81 -0.74 6.19
CA LYS A 268 20.79 -0.06 4.89
C LYS A 268 21.99 0.88 4.69
N ARG A 269 22.49 1.48 5.78
CA ARG A 269 23.69 2.31 5.73
C ARG A 269 24.94 1.47 5.51
N LEU A 270 25.04 0.28 6.11
CA LEU A 270 26.16 -0.64 5.90
C LEU A 270 26.19 -1.17 4.46
N ASP A 271 25.03 -1.58 3.92
CA ASP A 271 24.94 -2.05 2.53
C ASP A 271 25.44 -0.98 1.55
N GLY A 272 25.03 0.28 1.74
CA GLY A 272 25.50 1.40 0.91
C GLY A 272 26.99 1.76 1.08
N ILE A 273 27.65 1.32 2.16
CA ILE A 273 29.10 1.48 2.34
C ILE A 273 29.86 0.29 1.72
N SER A 274 29.26 -0.91 1.70
CA SER A 274 29.88 -2.12 1.15
C SER A 274 29.85 -2.23 -0.38
N GLU A 275 29.03 -1.43 -1.06
CA GLU A 275 28.99 -1.34 -2.53
C GLU A 275 30.07 -0.40 -3.14
N TYR A 276 30.94 0.18 -2.31
CA TYR A 276 32.13 0.94 -2.71
C TYR A 276 33.42 0.15 -2.50
#